data_AF-A0AA50U6R6-F1
#
_entry.id   AF-A0AA50U6R6-F1
#
_cell.length_a   1.000
_cell.length_b   1.000
_cell.length_c   1.000
_cell.angle_alpha   90.00
_cell.angle_beta   90.00
_cell.angle_gamma   90.00
#
_symmetry.space_group_name_H-M   'P 1'
#
loop_
_entity.id
_entity.type
_entity.pdbx_description
1 polymer ?
#
loop_
_entity_poly.entity_id
_entity_poly.type
_entity_poly.pdbx_seq_one_letter_code
_entity_poly.pdbx_strand_id
1 'polypeptide(L)' 'TQFVDGEIMLTSHRILWGQVGDIGKRHECLSLHLYYIFCIEEESGGVFGLGGPKRIILHLGPALPG' A
#
# COMPACT_ATOMS: atom_id res chain seq x y z
N THR A 1 7.97 -8.34 -2.87
CA THR A 1 8.81 -7.12 -2.99
C THR A 1 9.87 -7.22 -1.89
N GLN A 2 11.01 -6.53 -2.03
CA GLN A 2 12.01 -6.45 -0.94
C GLN A 2 11.81 -5.20 -0.05
N PHE A 3 10.78 -4.39 -0.33
CA PHE A 3 10.50 -3.19 0.44
C PHE A 3 9.89 -3.60 1.78
N VAL A 4 10.68 -3.51 2.85
CA VAL A 4 10.25 -3.60 4.25
C VAL A 4 10.63 -2.27 4.90
N ASP A 5 9.77 -1.73 5.78
CA ASP A 5 9.95 -0.39 6.36
C ASP A 5 10.18 0.72 5.32
N GLY A 6 9.63 0.52 4.12
CA GLY A 6 9.71 1.48 3.01
C GLY A 6 8.74 2.67 3.16
N GLU A 7 8.79 3.57 2.19
CA GLU A 7 7.88 4.71 2.13
C GLU A 7 6.68 4.42 1.22
N ILE A 8 5.52 4.92 1.62
CA ILE A 8 4.29 4.90 0.82
C ILE A 8 3.94 6.34 0.45
N MET A 9 3.67 6.58 -0.82
CA MET A 9 3.15 7.86 -1.31
C MET A 9 1.79 7.65 -1.96
N LEU A 10 0.77 8.31 -1.40
CA LEU A 10 -0.56 8.37 -1.99
C LEU A 10 -0.65 9.56 -2.92
N THR A 11 -1.06 9.31 -4.16
CA THR A 11 -1.39 10.34 -5.15
C THR A 11 -2.87 10.23 -5.51
N SER A 12 -3.37 11.15 -6.33
CA SER A 12 -4.78 11.11 -6.76
C SER A 12 -5.17 9.88 -7.58
N HIS A 13 -4.20 9.14 -8.14
CA HIS A 13 -4.47 8.00 -9.04
C HIS A 13 -3.77 6.71 -8.62
N ARG A 14 -2.71 6.81 -7.82
CA ARG A 14 -1.84 5.67 -7.51
C ARG A 14 -1.34 5.69 -6.08
N ILE A 15 -1.11 4.50 -5.54
CA ILE A 15 -0.25 4.24 -4.39
C ILE A 15 1.13 3.85 -4.93
N LEU A 16 2.16 4.56 -4.49
CA LEU A 16 3.55 4.25 -4.79
C LEU A 16 4.20 3.65 -3.53
N TRP A 17 5.00 2.61 -3.70
CA TRP A 17 5.73 1.96 -2.60
C TRP A 17 7.18 1.69 -3.00
N GLY A 18 8.13 2.22 -2.25
CA GLY A 18 9.55 2.05 -2.50
C GLY A 18 10.38 2.16 -1.23
N GLN A 19 11.71 2.16 -1.38
CA GLN A 19 12.62 2.46 -0.28
C GLN A 19 12.56 3.96 0.08
N VAL A 20 12.82 4.29 1.33
CA VAL A 20 12.76 5.69 1.83
C VAL A 20 13.67 6.60 1.00
N GLY A 21 13.09 7.66 0.43
CA GLY A 21 13.78 8.63 -0.42
C GLY A 21 13.83 8.28 -1.91
N ASP A 22 13.42 7.08 -2.33
CA ASP A 22 13.50 6.65 -3.73
C ASP A 22 12.34 7.19 -4.57
N ILE A 23 11.13 7.31 -4.01
CA ILE A 23 9.95 7.79 -4.76
C ILE A 23 10.16 9.25 -5.18
N GLY A 24 10.65 10.09 -4.26
CA GLY A 24 10.95 11.50 -4.55
C GLY A 24 12.06 11.70 -5.58
N LYS A 25 13.01 10.76 -5.66
CA LYS A 25 14.14 10.79 -6.61
C LYS A 25 13.84 10.08 -7.94
N ARG A 26 12.62 9.55 -8.12
CA ARG A 26 12.21 8.75 -9.30
C ARG A 26 13.05 7.49 -9.51
N HIS A 27 13.51 6.88 -8.42
CA HIS A 27 14.11 5.54 -8.44
C HIS A 27 13.03 4.45 -8.49
N GLU A 28 13.46 3.20 -8.46
CA GLU A 28 12.58 2.03 -8.57
C GLU A 28 11.53 2.01 -7.45
N CYS A 29 10.26 1.94 -7.82
CA CYS A 29 9.15 1.79 -6.88
C CYS A 29 8.05 0.94 -7.52
N LEU A 30 7.25 0.30 -6.68
CA LEU A 30 6.00 -0.32 -7.10
C LEU A 30 4.91 0.74 -7.21
N SER A 31 4.02 0.52 -8.19
CA SER A 31 2.94 1.45 -8.51
C SER A 31 1.63 0.70 -8.63
N LEU A 32 0.72 0.91 -7.67
CA LEU A 32 -0.63 0.37 -7.68
C LEU A 32 -1.61 1.45 -8.10
N HIS A 33 -2.35 1.24 -9.19
CA HIS A 33 -3.45 2.12 -9.57
C HIS A 33 -4.62 1.98 -8.61
N LEU A 34 -5.16 3.11 -8.14
CA LEU A 34 -6.30 3.13 -7.21
C LEU A 34 -7.56 2.50 -7.81
N TYR A 35 -7.69 2.53 -9.15
CA TYR A 35 -8.78 1.89 -9.88
C TYR A 35 -8.96 0.40 -9.53
N TYR A 36 -7.88 -0.31 -9.17
CA TYR A 36 -7.97 -1.73 -8.82
C TYR A 36 -8.49 -1.98 -7.40
N ILE A 37 -8.55 -0.97 -6.55
CA ILE A 37 -8.96 -1.13 -5.15
C ILE A 37 -10.48 -1.00 -5.07
N PHE A 38 -11.17 -2.08 -4.69
CA PHE A 38 -12.63 -2.06 -4.55
C PHE A 38 -13.10 -2.02 -3.08
N CYS A 39 -12.24 -2.39 -2.14
CA CYS A 39 -12.52 -2.32 -0.71
C CYS A 39 -11.23 -2.01 0.08
N ILE A 40 -11.39 -1.24 1.16
CA ILE A 40 -10.33 -0.87 2.11
C ILE A 40 -10.84 -1.21 3.50
N GLU A 41 -10.06 -2.00 4.24
CA GLU A 41 -10.37 -2.40 5.62
C GLU A 41 -9.23 -2.02 6.56
N GLU A 42 -9.56 -1.76 7.82
CA GLU A 42 -8.58 -1.60 8.89
C GLU A 42 -8.56 -2.87 9.75
N GLU A 43 -7.42 -3.55 9.79
CA GLU A 43 -7.17 -4.65 10.72
C GLU A 43 -6.39 -4.09 11.92
N SER A 44 -6.98 -4.14 13.12
CA SER A 44 -6.27 -3.84 14.36
C SER A 44 -5.66 -5.13 14.93
N GLY A 45 -4.34 -5.19 15.02
CA GLY A 45 -3.67 -6.26 15.76
C GLY A 45 -3.91 -6.13 17.27
N GLY A 46 -3.95 -7.25 17.99
CA GLY A 46 -4.00 -7.30 19.46
C GLY A 46 -5.20 -8.07 20.02
N VAL A 47 -5.05 -8.61 21.23
CA VAL A 47 -6.14 -9.25 21.97
C VAL A 47 -7.18 -8.18 22.31
N PHE A 48 -8.43 -8.35 21.85
CA PHE A 48 -9.53 -7.38 21.98
C PHE A 48 -9.27 -5.98 21.40
N GLY A 49 -8.39 -5.84 20.39
CA GLY A 49 -8.14 -4.55 19.75
C GLY A 49 -7.34 -3.55 20.60
N LEU A 50 -6.73 -4.01 21.69
CA LEU A 50 -5.86 -3.19 22.53
C LEU A 50 -4.39 -3.56 22.28
N GLY A 51 -3.64 -2.67 21.64
CA GLY A 51 -2.17 -2.63 21.72
C GLY A 51 -1.36 -3.30 20.59
N GLY A 52 -1.95 -3.71 19.47
CA GLY A 52 -1.19 -4.21 18.32
C GLY A 52 -1.15 -3.24 17.12
N PRO A 53 -0.30 -3.54 16.12
CA PRO A 53 -0.16 -2.70 14.95
C PRO A 53 -1.46 -2.69 14.14
N LYS A 54 -1.88 -1.50 13.72
CA LYS A 54 -2.96 -1.32 12.77
C LYS A 54 -2.44 -1.52 11.35
N ARG A 55 -3.22 -2.19 10.52
CA ARG A 55 -2.90 -2.47 9.13
C ARG A 55 -4.06 -2.03 8.25
N ILE A 56 -3.74 -1.46 7.09
CA ILE A 56 -4.71 -1.21 6.04
C ILE A 56 -4.66 -2.39 5.08
N ILE A 57 -5.80 -3.05 4.89
CA ILE A 57 -5.95 -4.15 3.95
C ILE A 57 -6.63 -3.62 2.69
N LEU A 58 -5.95 -3.77 1.55
CA LEU A 58 -6.47 -3.36 0.24
C LEU A 58 -6.96 -4.59 -0.51
N HIS A 59 -8.26 -4.63 -0.80
CA HIS A 59 -8.84 -5.69 -1.63
C HIS A 59 -8.81 -5.27 -3.09
N LEU A 60 -8.12 -6.07 -3.91
CA LEU A 60 -7.86 -5.77 -5.31
C LEU A 60 -8.81 -6.56 -6.22
N GLY A 61 -9.37 -5.88 -7.21
CA GLY A 61 -10.17 -6.50 -8.26
C GLY A 61 -9.32 -7.32 -9.23
N PRO A 62 -9.95 -8.03 -10.17
CA PRO A 62 -9.22 -8.80 -11.16
C PRO A 62 -8.31 -7.90 -12.00
N ALA A 63 -7.15 -8.42 -12.37
CA ALA A 63 -6.30 -7.77 -13.35
C ALA A 63 -7.07 -7.67 -14.67
N LEU A 64 -7.18 -6.46 -15.21
CA LEU A 64 -7.63 -6.30 -16.59
C LEU A 64 -6.49 -6.78 -17.50
N PRO A 65 -6.79 -7.54 -18.58
CA PRO A 65 -5.78 -7.84 -19.59
C PRO A 65 -5.23 -6.52 -20.14
N GLY A 66 -3.90 -6.38 -20.07
CA GLY A 66 -3.16 -5.20 -20.52
C GLY A 66 -2.93 -5.17 -22.03
#